data_AF-A0A7D9HHH1-F1
#
_entry.id   AF-A0A7D9HHH1-F1
#
_cell.length_a   1.000
_cell.length_b   1.000
_cell.length_c   1.000
_cell.angle_alpha   90.00
_cell.angle_beta   90.00
_cell.angle_gamma   90.00
#
_symmetry.space_group_name_H-M   'P 1'
#
loop_
_entity.id
_entity.type
_entity.pdbx_description
1 polymer ?
#
loop_
_entity_poly.entity_id
_entity_poly.type
_entity_poly.pdbx_seq_one_letter_code
_entity_poly.pdbx_strand_id
1 'polypeptide(L)'
;MEALITLSKDIHNTLTSLNVTHWLAYGSLWGALRYKAPLPWDTDLDLGVLRGDLEHLPRGKLKLILASKGMHIHYSSWGGFYRVTSGNARADLMIFDTFANNGYMERVGWEAYLFFINYKKMHAFPAELIRKPLPAMKFANIPGMPVPHRGLEMQKFHYPYDWWKESKPIGC
;
A
#
# COMPACT_ATOMS: atom_id res chain seq x y z
N MET A 1 7.53 -4.30 16.53
CA MET A 1 6.42 -5.04 15.88
C MET A 1 5.04 -4.54 16.34
N GLU A 2 4.74 -4.47 17.63
CA GLU A 2 3.40 -4.03 18.12
C GLU A 2 2.96 -2.64 17.64
N ALA A 3 3.88 -1.66 17.64
CA ALA A 3 3.61 -0.32 17.13
C ALA A 3 3.19 -0.31 15.65
N LEU A 4 3.84 -1.14 14.82
CA LEU A 4 3.51 -1.29 13.40
C LEU A 4 2.14 -1.91 13.20
N ILE A 5 1.81 -2.95 13.97
CA ILE A 5 0.50 -3.60 13.92
C ILE A 5 -0.61 -2.63 14.35
N THR A 6 -0.37 -1.83 15.41
CA THR A 6 -1.31 -0.81 15.88
C THR A 6 -1.53 0.26 14.81
N LEU A 7 -0.45 0.80 14.24
CA LEU A 7 -0.52 1.75 13.14
C LEU A 7 -1.29 1.19 11.93
N SER A 8 -1.04 -0.08 11.58
CA SER A 8 -1.72 -0.76 10.48
C SER A 8 -3.22 -0.87 10.71
N LYS A 9 -3.64 -1.22 11.93
CA LYS A 9 -5.05 -1.32 12.31
C LYS A 9 -5.73 0.04 12.24
N ASP A 10 -5.10 1.08 12.78
CA ASP A 10 -5.68 2.42 12.79
C ASP A 10 -5.80 3.04 11.40
N ILE A 11 -4.79 2.84 10.54
CA ILE A 11 -4.84 3.29 9.15
C ILE A 11 -5.93 2.53 8.38
N HIS A 12 -5.97 1.20 8.49
CA HIS A 12 -7.02 0.38 7.86
C HIS A 12 -8.42 0.84 8.26
N ASN A 13 -8.66 1.05 9.57
CA ASN A 13 -9.94 1.54 10.07
C ASN A 13 -10.27 2.94 9.57
N THR A 14 -9.28 3.83 9.52
CA THR A 14 -9.45 5.20 9.03
C THR A 14 -9.84 5.21 7.56
N LEU A 15 -9.09 4.49 6.71
CA LEU A 15 -9.37 4.40 5.28
C LEU A 15 -10.74 3.75 5.01
N THR A 16 -11.08 2.68 5.75
CA THR A 16 -12.40 2.04 5.68
C THR A 16 -13.52 3.01 6.04
N SER A 17 -13.39 3.77 7.14
CA SER A 17 -14.40 4.76 7.57
C SER A 17 -14.58 5.91 6.58
N LEU A 18 -13.56 6.18 5.77
CA LEU A 18 -13.56 7.20 4.73
C LEU A 18 -13.98 6.66 3.36
N ASN A 19 -14.34 5.37 3.28
CA ASN A 19 -14.63 4.68 2.02
C ASN A 19 -13.48 4.79 0.99
N VAL A 20 -12.24 4.82 1.47
CA VAL A 20 -11.04 4.81 0.62
C VAL A 20 -10.62 3.38 0.36
N THR A 21 -10.64 2.98 -0.90
CA THR A 21 -10.14 1.68 -1.35
C THR A 21 -8.66 1.61 -1.08
N HIS A 22 -8.28 0.56 -0.37
CA HIS A 22 -6.89 0.26 -0.06
C HIS A 22 -6.66 -1.24 -0.04
N TRP A 23 -5.41 -1.67 -0.22
CA TRP A 23 -4.99 -3.06 -0.19
C TRP A 23 -3.53 -3.17 0.25
N LEU A 24 -3.11 -4.31 0.77
CA LEU A 24 -1.69 -4.56 1.02
C LEU A 24 -0.91 -4.61 -0.30
N ALA A 25 0.21 -3.90 -0.33
CA ALA A 25 1.13 -3.86 -1.48
C ALA A 25 2.55 -4.23 -1.04
N TYR A 26 3.45 -4.42 -2.01
CA TYR A 26 4.90 -4.57 -1.81
C TYR A 26 5.28 -5.54 -0.67
N GLY A 27 6.15 -5.12 0.28
CA GLY A 27 6.65 -5.99 1.36
C GLY A 27 5.55 -6.48 2.28
N SER A 28 4.57 -5.62 2.56
CA SER A 28 3.42 -5.95 3.42
C SER A 28 2.52 -7.03 2.82
N LEU A 29 2.33 -7.03 1.50
CA LEU A 29 1.62 -8.12 0.82
C LEU A 29 2.38 -9.44 0.92
N TRP A 30 3.72 -9.43 0.82
CA TRP A 30 4.53 -10.63 1.04
C TRP A 30 4.39 -11.16 2.47
N GLY A 31 4.43 -10.27 3.47
CA GLY A 31 4.19 -10.63 4.85
C GLY A 31 2.84 -11.33 5.03
N ALA A 32 1.77 -10.77 4.46
CA ALA A 32 0.44 -11.37 4.55
C ALA A 32 0.35 -12.73 3.85
N LEU A 33 0.96 -12.88 2.68
CA LEU A 33 0.95 -14.13 1.94
C LEU A 33 1.70 -15.24 2.68
N ARG A 34 2.88 -14.94 3.25
CA ARG A 34 3.79 -15.93 3.87
C ARG A 34 3.53 -16.17 5.36
N TYR A 35 3.34 -15.12 6.14
CA TYR A 35 3.29 -15.16 7.61
C TYR A 35 1.93 -14.76 8.19
N LYS A 36 0.99 -14.26 7.36
CA LYS A 36 -0.26 -13.65 7.83
C LYS A 36 0.02 -12.51 8.83
N ALA A 37 1.14 -11.81 8.67
CA ALA A 37 1.67 -10.74 9.52
C ALA A 37 2.75 -9.95 8.73
N PRO A 38 3.25 -8.80 9.21
CA PRO A 38 4.43 -8.16 8.60
C PRO A 38 5.61 -9.14 8.49
N LEU A 39 6.50 -8.94 7.51
CA LEU A 39 7.74 -9.71 7.44
C LEU A 39 8.56 -9.45 8.72
N PRO A 40 9.24 -10.46 9.30
CA PRO A 40 9.93 -10.30 10.58
C PRO A 40 11.01 -9.21 10.62
N TRP A 41 11.63 -8.94 9.47
CA TRP A 41 12.69 -7.94 9.28
C TRP A 41 12.18 -6.63 8.69
N ASP A 42 10.89 -6.51 8.44
CA ASP A 42 10.29 -5.32 7.86
C ASP A 42 9.84 -4.34 8.94
N THR A 43 9.93 -3.06 8.65
CA THR A 43 9.75 -1.98 9.63
C THR A 43 8.59 -1.05 9.30
N ASP A 44 8.01 -1.20 8.11
CA ASP A 44 6.94 -0.38 7.61
C ASP A 44 5.78 -1.17 7.02
N LEU A 45 4.65 -0.46 6.86
CA LEU A 45 3.46 -0.95 6.21
C LEU A 45 3.34 -0.30 4.83
N ASP A 46 3.14 -1.12 3.80
CA ASP A 46 2.84 -0.68 2.45
C ASP A 46 1.37 -0.94 2.11
N LEU A 47 0.63 0.12 1.83
CA LEU A 47 -0.73 0.03 1.28
C LEU A 47 -0.80 0.69 -0.08
N GLY A 48 -1.44 0.04 -1.04
CA GLY A 48 -1.96 0.73 -2.22
C GLY A 48 -3.27 1.44 -1.89
N VAL A 49 -3.49 2.63 -2.44
CA VAL A 49 -4.73 3.42 -2.30
C VAL A 49 -5.17 4.01 -3.64
N LEU A 50 -6.47 4.10 -3.89
CA LEU A 50 -7.00 4.73 -5.10
C LEU A 50 -6.95 6.25 -5.01
N ARG A 51 -6.35 6.88 -6.01
CA ARG A 51 -6.32 8.35 -6.14
C ARG A 51 -7.72 8.95 -6.17
N GLY A 52 -8.61 8.37 -6.98
CA GLY A 52 -9.98 8.84 -7.12
C GLY A 52 -10.67 8.96 -5.76
N ASP A 53 -10.62 7.92 -4.92
CA ASP A 53 -11.27 7.95 -3.60
C ASP A 53 -10.69 9.03 -2.68
N LEU A 54 -9.38 9.28 -2.74
CA LEU A 54 -8.73 10.34 -1.98
C LEU A 54 -9.17 11.74 -2.44
N GLU A 55 -9.35 11.95 -3.74
CA GLU A 55 -9.78 13.22 -4.32
C GLU A 55 -11.25 13.54 -4.00
N HIS A 56 -12.08 12.53 -3.73
CA HIS A 56 -13.46 12.73 -3.25
C HIS A 56 -13.53 13.17 -1.79
N LEU A 57 -12.44 13.06 -1.02
CA LEU A 57 -12.43 13.53 0.36
C LEU A 57 -12.34 15.07 0.42
N PRO A 58 -13.05 15.71 1.37
CA PRO A 58 -12.79 17.10 1.70
C PRO A 58 -11.30 17.36 1.96
N ARG A 59 -10.80 18.49 1.45
CA ARG A 59 -9.39 18.85 1.54
C ARG A 59 -8.89 18.75 2.98
N GLY A 60 -7.83 17.96 3.18
CA GLY A 60 -7.19 17.78 4.48
C GLY A 60 -7.94 16.85 5.45
N LYS A 61 -9.11 16.29 5.10
CA LYS A 61 -9.88 15.40 5.98
C LYS A 61 -9.06 14.19 6.46
N LEU A 62 -8.36 13.52 5.54
CA LEU A 62 -7.48 12.40 5.89
C LEU A 62 -6.41 12.83 6.90
N LYS A 63 -5.77 13.98 6.66
CA LYS A 63 -4.73 14.53 7.54
C LYS A 63 -5.27 14.87 8.92
N LEU A 64 -6.46 15.48 9.01
CA LEU A 64 -7.09 15.84 10.28
C LEU A 64 -7.42 14.60 11.12
N ILE A 65 -8.00 13.56 10.51
CA ILE A 65 -8.35 12.34 11.23
C ILE A 65 -7.10 11.61 11.72
N LEU A 66 -6.08 11.46 10.87
CA LEU A 66 -4.81 10.84 11.29
C LEU A 66 -4.12 11.66 12.40
N ALA A 67 -4.11 13.00 12.29
CA ALA A 67 -3.56 13.86 13.33
C ALA A 67 -4.31 13.74 14.66
N SER A 68 -5.65 13.60 14.64
CA SER A 68 -6.46 13.37 15.86
C SER A 68 -6.13 12.05 16.57
N LYS A 69 -5.53 11.09 15.86
CA LYS A 69 -5.01 9.83 16.38
C LYS A 69 -3.53 9.90 16.79
N GLY A 70 -2.92 11.09 16.79
CA GLY A 70 -1.52 11.30 17.12
C GLY A 70 -0.54 10.91 16.01
N MET A 71 -1.01 10.79 14.76
CA MET A 71 -0.17 10.40 13.62
C MET A 71 0.28 11.62 12.80
N HIS A 72 1.50 11.57 12.29
CA HIS A 72 2.01 12.57 11.35
C HIS A 72 1.90 12.05 9.93
N ILE A 73 1.39 12.88 9.01
CA ILE A 73 1.27 12.54 7.60
C ILE A 73 1.98 13.57 6.72
N HIS A 74 2.75 13.08 5.76
CA HIS A 74 3.47 13.86 4.77
C HIS A 74 3.20 13.31 3.36
N TYR A 75 2.98 14.18 2.39
CA TYR A 75 2.81 13.79 0.99
C TYR A 75 4.12 13.95 0.22
N SER A 76 4.57 12.87 -0.44
CA SER A 76 5.70 12.91 -1.38
C SER A 76 5.18 13.04 -2.81
N SER A 77 5.29 14.22 -3.41
CA SER A 77 4.95 14.42 -4.83
C SER A 77 5.91 13.68 -5.76
N TRP A 78 7.19 13.57 -5.38
CA TRP A 78 8.19 12.82 -6.13
C TRP A 78 7.82 11.34 -6.22
N GLY A 79 7.58 10.70 -5.07
CA GLY A 79 7.32 9.26 -4.99
C GLY A 79 5.86 8.84 -5.19
N GLY A 80 4.92 9.78 -5.09
CA GLY A 80 3.49 9.54 -5.27
C GLY A 80 2.83 8.79 -4.13
N PHE A 81 3.18 9.09 -2.88
CA PHE A 81 2.63 8.42 -1.71
C PHE A 81 2.45 9.37 -0.53
N TYR A 82 1.57 8.99 0.40
CA TYR A 82 1.54 9.57 1.74
C TYR A 82 2.36 8.71 2.70
N ARG A 83 3.29 9.33 3.42
CA ARG A 83 3.97 8.70 4.54
C ARG A 83 3.27 9.05 5.84
N VAL A 84 2.88 8.04 6.60
CA VAL A 84 2.26 8.17 7.92
C VAL A 84 3.21 7.61 8.96
N THR A 85 3.47 8.36 10.03
CA THR A 85 4.30 7.90 11.15
C THR A 85 3.57 8.02 12.48
N SER A 86 3.85 7.08 13.37
CA SER A 86 3.40 7.08 14.77
C SER A 86 4.49 6.45 15.64
N GLY A 87 5.15 7.26 16.46
CA GLY A 87 6.35 6.84 17.18
C GLY A 87 7.41 6.30 16.21
N ASN A 88 7.86 5.06 16.45
CA ASN A 88 8.86 4.37 15.62
C ASN A 88 8.26 3.57 14.45
N ALA A 89 6.92 3.58 14.28
CA ALA A 89 6.25 2.88 13.20
C ALA A 89 5.99 3.81 12.01
N ARG A 90 6.09 3.24 10.81
CA ARG A 90 5.91 3.94 9.54
C ARG A 90 4.96 3.17 8.63
N ALA A 91 4.18 3.89 7.83
CA ALA A 91 3.38 3.35 6.75
C ALA A 91 3.48 4.25 5.52
N ASP A 92 3.56 3.65 4.35
CA ASP A 92 3.51 4.34 3.06
C ASP A 92 2.21 3.95 2.33
N LEU A 93 1.38 4.96 2.06
CA LEU A 93 0.15 4.86 1.28
C LEU A 93 0.46 5.23 -0.17
N MET A 94 0.80 4.22 -0.97
CA MET A 94 1.16 4.31 -2.37
C MET A 94 -0.09 4.60 -3.21
N ILE A 95 -0.11 5.74 -3.90
CA ILE A 95 -1.30 6.18 -4.63
C ILE A 95 -1.25 5.63 -6.05
N PHE A 96 -2.36 5.03 -6.50
CA PHE A 96 -2.53 4.46 -7.84
C PHE A 96 -3.72 5.09 -8.57
N ASP A 97 -3.62 5.13 -9.90
CA ASP A 97 -4.62 5.73 -10.79
C ASP A 97 -4.71 5.00 -12.16
N THR A 98 -5.83 5.17 -12.87
CA THR A 98 -6.06 4.72 -14.26
C THR A 98 -5.76 5.86 -15.25
N PHE A 99 -4.51 6.26 -15.46
CA PHE A 99 -4.22 7.44 -16.31
C PHE A 99 -4.71 7.31 -17.75
N ALA A 100 -4.47 6.16 -18.38
CA ALA A 100 -4.76 5.95 -19.80
C ALA A 100 -6.03 5.14 -20.07
N ASN A 101 -6.79 4.76 -19.03
CA ASN A 101 -7.90 3.80 -19.12
C ASN A 101 -7.55 2.54 -19.93
N ASN A 102 -6.28 2.14 -19.88
CA ASN A 102 -5.67 1.05 -20.65
C ASN A 102 -5.83 -0.33 -19.96
N GLY A 103 -6.61 -0.39 -18.88
CA GLY A 103 -6.78 -1.58 -18.06
C GLY A 103 -5.68 -1.78 -17.00
N TYR A 104 -4.77 -0.83 -16.80
CA TYR A 104 -3.73 -0.89 -15.76
C TYR A 104 -3.96 0.14 -14.65
N MET A 105 -3.54 -0.23 -13.44
CA MET A 105 -3.24 0.70 -12.35
C MET A 105 -1.79 1.11 -12.45
N GLU A 106 -1.53 2.41 -12.33
CA GLU A 106 -0.19 2.98 -12.38
C GLU A 106 0.04 3.84 -11.14
N ARG A 107 1.18 3.66 -10.48
CA ARG A 107 1.57 4.50 -9.33
C ARG A 107 1.79 5.93 -9.79
N VAL A 108 1.28 6.87 -9.00
CA VAL A 108 1.42 8.31 -9.28
C VAL A 108 2.82 8.82 -8.90
N GLY A 109 3.09 10.11 -9.14
CA GLY A 109 4.31 10.79 -8.70
C GLY A 109 5.29 11.05 -9.84
N TRP A 110 6.14 12.07 -9.69
CA TRP A 110 7.06 12.52 -10.75
C TRP A 110 8.07 11.45 -11.15
N GLU A 111 8.55 10.66 -10.20
CA GLU A 111 9.46 9.55 -10.44
C GLU A 111 8.87 8.56 -11.46
N ALA A 112 7.55 8.33 -11.39
CA ALA A 112 6.83 7.43 -12.27
C ALA A 112 6.87 7.86 -13.74
N TYR A 113 6.74 9.16 -13.96
CA TYR A 113 6.71 9.75 -15.30
C TYR A 113 8.11 9.90 -15.90
N LEU A 114 9.11 10.29 -15.08
CA LEU A 114 10.47 10.53 -15.56
C LEU A 114 11.21 9.23 -15.92
N PHE A 115 10.92 8.13 -15.22
CA PHE A 115 11.54 6.82 -15.46
C PHE A 115 10.60 5.81 -16.11
N PHE A 116 9.75 6.27 -17.02
CA PHE A 116 8.62 5.51 -17.59
C PHE A 116 8.94 4.09 -18.12
N ILE A 117 10.18 3.82 -18.56
CA ILE A 117 10.58 2.47 -19.04
C ILE A 117 10.73 1.47 -17.89
N ASN A 118 11.37 1.86 -16.79
CA ASN A 118 11.57 1.01 -15.62
C ASN A 118 10.32 0.99 -14.74
N TYR A 119 9.58 2.10 -14.71
CA TYR A 119 8.44 2.28 -13.83
C TYR A 119 7.17 1.58 -14.32
N LYS A 120 6.90 1.59 -15.64
CA LYS A 120 5.82 0.76 -16.22
C LYS A 120 6.03 -0.73 -15.98
N LYS A 121 7.28 -1.16 -15.77
CA LYS A 121 7.60 -2.57 -15.48
C LYS A 121 7.40 -2.98 -14.02
N MET A 122 7.49 -2.04 -13.06
CA MET A 122 7.55 -2.36 -11.62
C MET A 122 6.45 -1.71 -10.76
N HIS A 123 5.79 -0.67 -11.25
CA HIS A 123 4.77 0.08 -10.50
C HIS A 123 3.46 0.23 -11.25
N ALA A 124 3.23 -0.69 -12.20
CA ALA A 124 1.95 -0.85 -12.86
C ALA A 124 1.51 -2.31 -12.81
N PHE A 125 0.21 -2.54 -12.67
CA PHE A 125 -0.37 -3.88 -12.67
C PHE A 125 -1.79 -3.87 -13.28
N PRO A 126 -2.33 -5.01 -13.75
CA PRO A 126 -3.66 -5.06 -14.31
C PRO A 126 -4.72 -4.62 -13.29
N ALA A 127 -5.56 -3.64 -13.66
CA ALA A 127 -6.58 -3.06 -12.78
C ALA A 127 -7.59 -4.09 -12.25
N GLU A 128 -7.78 -5.20 -12.96
CA GLU A 128 -8.62 -6.32 -12.53
C GLU A 128 -8.20 -6.88 -11.16
N LEU A 129 -6.90 -6.83 -10.82
CA LEU A 129 -6.37 -7.34 -9.55
C LEU A 129 -6.91 -6.59 -8.33
N ILE A 130 -7.41 -5.37 -8.51
CA ILE A 130 -8.02 -4.58 -7.44
C ILE A 130 -9.52 -4.32 -7.65
N ARG A 131 -10.16 -5.04 -8.59
CA ARG A 131 -11.58 -4.88 -8.87
C ARG A 131 -12.41 -5.21 -7.62
N LYS A 132 -13.25 -4.29 -7.18
CA LYS A 132 -14.15 -4.52 -6.03
C LYS A 132 -15.18 -5.62 -6.33
N PRO A 133 -15.61 -6.41 -5.34
CA PRO A 133 -15.10 -6.41 -3.96
C PRO A 133 -13.70 -7.04 -3.88
N LEU A 134 -12.84 -6.46 -3.04
CA LEU A 134 -11.50 -7.02 -2.77
C LEU A 134 -11.62 -8.21 -1.81
N PRO A 135 -10.84 -9.28 -2.00
CA PRO A 135 -10.68 -10.31 -0.98
C PRO A 135 -9.96 -9.71 0.23
N ALA A 136 -10.16 -10.34 1.39
CA ALA A 136 -9.53 -9.95 2.63
C ALA A 136 -8.74 -11.11 3.22
N MET A 137 -7.65 -10.81 3.91
CA MET A 137 -6.83 -11.77 4.63
C MET A 137 -6.50 -11.29 6.04
N LYS A 138 -6.17 -12.26 6.89
CA LYS A 138 -5.56 -11.98 8.19
C LYS A 138 -4.17 -11.34 8.00
N PHE A 139 -3.96 -10.22 8.69
CA PHE A 139 -2.68 -9.53 8.81
C PHE A 139 -2.42 -9.19 10.29
N ALA A 140 -1.56 -9.97 10.93
CA ALA A 140 -1.36 -10.02 12.37
C ALA A 140 -2.69 -10.23 13.12
N ASN A 141 -3.13 -9.26 13.92
CA ASN A 141 -4.39 -9.28 14.65
C ASN A 141 -5.56 -8.59 13.89
N ILE A 142 -5.36 -8.26 12.61
CA ILE A 142 -6.37 -7.64 11.74
C ILE A 142 -6.96 -8.74 10.86
N PRO A 143 -8.21 -9.20 11.08
CA PRO A 143 -8.75 -10.37 10.39
C PRO A 143 -9.13 -10.09 8.91
N GLY A 144 -9.42 -8.83 8.56
CA GLY A 144 -10.03 -8.45 7.29
C GLY A 144 -9.23 -7.43 6.49
N MET A 145 -7.89 -7.54 6.45
CA MET A 145 -7.07 -6.61 5.66
C MET A 145 -7.27 -6.88 4.16
N PRO A 146 -7.66 -5.88 3.34
CA PRO A 146 -7.87 -6.09 1.92
C PRO A 146 -6.56 -6.45 1.20
N VAL A 147 -6.64 -7.37 0.25
CA VAL A 147 -5.53 -7.80 -0.60
C VAL A 147 -5.97 -7.83 -2.05
N PRO A 148 -5.05 -7.76 -3.02
CA PRO A 148 -5.40 -7.95 -4.42
C PRO A 148 -5.92 -9.38 -4.69
N HIS A 149 -6.71 -9.51 -5.75
CA HIS A 149 -7.12 -10.78 -6.31
C HIS A 149 -5.91 -11.60 -6.77
N ARG A 150 -6.12 -12.92 -6.90
CA ARG A 150 -5.13 -13.87 -7.45
C ARG A 150 -3.83 -13.98 -6.62
N GLY A 151 -3.88 -13.61 -5.35
CA GLY A 151 -2.82 -13.87 -4.38
C GLY A 151 -1.49 -13.18 -4.73
N LEU A 152 -0.53 -13.97 -5.23
CA LEU A 152 0.82 -13.48 -5.56
C LEU A 152 0.91 -12.71 -6.89
N GLU A 153 -0.17 -12.66 -7.67
CA GLU A 153 -0.10 -12.14 -9.04
C GLU A 153 0.37 -10.68 -9.11
N MET A 154 -0.10 -9.82 -8.20
CA MET A 154 0.38 -8.43 -8.10
C MET A 154 1.90 -8.36 -7.84
N GLN A 155 2.46 -9.30 -7.07
CA GLN A 155 3.88 -9.30 -6.75
C GLN A 155 4.76 -9.60 -7.96
N LYS A 156 4.27 -10.34 -8.95
CA LYS A 156 5.02 -10.55 -10.21
C LYS A 156 5.23 -9.24 -10.98
N PHE A 157 4.32 -8.28 -10.82
CA PHE A 157 4.46 -6.96 -11.41
C PHE A 157 5.37 -6.06 -10.58
N HIS A 158 5.33 -6.14 -9.25
CA HIS A 158 6.21 -5.35 -8.38
C HIS A 158 7.65 -5.87 -8.32
N TYR A 159 7.84 -7.18 -8.46
CA TYR A 159 9.12 -7.88 -8.32
C TYR A 159 9.38 -8.79 -9.54
N PRO A 160 9.47 -8.24 -10.77
CA PRO A 160 9.49 -9.04 -12.00
C PRO A 160 10.68 -10.00 -12.12
N TYR A 161 11.78 -9.73 -11.41
CA TYR A 161 13.03 -10.48 -11.52
C TYR A 161 13.32 -11.42 -10.34
N ASP A 162 12.53 -11.36 -9.27
CA ASP A 162 12.81 -12.10 -8.04
C ASP A 162 11.57 -12.41 -7.20
N TRP A 163 10.36 -12.31 -7.76
CA TRP A 163 9.11 -12.65 -7.06
C TRP A 163 9.08 -14.08 -6.48
N TRP A 164 9.86 -15.01 -7.05
CA TRP A 164 9.97 -16.40 -6.57
C TRP A 164 10.97 -16.57 -5.42
N LYS A 165 11.79 -15.56 -5.15
CA LYS A 165 12.87 -15.62 -4.16
C LYS A 165 12.44 -14.94 -2.85
N GLU A 166 12.66 -15.63 -1.75
CA GLU A 166 12.62 -15.00 -0.43
C GLU A 166 14.00 -14.37 -0.14
N SER A 167 14.09 -13.06 -0.36
CA SER A 167 15.29 -12.29 -0.02
C SER A 167 15.15 -11.74 1.40
N LYS A 168 16.07 -12.13 2.29
CA LYS A 168 16.24 -11.53 3.61
C LYS A 168 17.33 -10.45 3.53
N PRO A 169 17.18 -9.30 4.22
CA PRO A 169 18.26 -8.33 4.31
C PRO A 169 19.51 -8.97 4.94
N ILE A 170 20.69 -8.55 4.50
CA ILE A 170 21.96 -9.02 5.06
C ILE A 170 22.07 -8.47 6.49
N GLY A 171 22.20 -9.35 7.48
CA GLY A 171 22.35 -8.97 8.89
C GLY A 171 21.08 -8.99 9.74
N CYS A 172 19.99 -9.59 9.23
CA CYS A 172 18.77 -9.90 9.99
C CYS A 172 18.71 -11.37 10.42
#